data_AF-A0A8I1A936-F1
#
_entry.id   AF-A0A8I1A936-F1
#
_cell.length_a   1.000
_cell.length_b   1.000
_cell.length_c   1.000
_cell.angle_alpha   90.00
_cell.angle_beta   90.00
_cell.angle_gamma   90.00
#
_symmetry.space_group_name_H-M   'P 1'
#
loop_
_entity.id
_entity.type
_entity.pdbx_description
1 polymer ?
#
loop_
_entity_poly.entity_id
_entity_poly.type
_entity_poly.pdbx_seq_one_letter_code
_entity_poly.pdbx_strand_id
1 'polypeptide(L)'
;MNLIEQFGGYDVAKEKYQSLSDLDVITIGPFEVPAKPYFKDELLEYRRQHNIFEAGDAMVIPSRGNGIFHFNALFSDSDIAEARHATDAEIKAGKRLEVK
;
A
#
# COMPACT_ATOMS: atom_id res chain seq x y z
N MET A 1 -9.07 15.38 -2.78
CA MET A 1 -9.07 15.16 -1.32
C MET A 1 -9.12 13.66 -1.13
N ASN A 2 -8.02 13.05 -0.70
CA ASN A 2 -7.96 11.61 -0.48
C ASN A 2 -8.77 11.26 0.79
N LEU A 3 -9.46 10.12 0.82
CA LEU A 3 -10.19 9.62 1.98
C LEU A 3 -9.32 9.65 3.26
N ILE A 4 -8.05 9.27 3.12
CA ILE A 4 -7.09 9.24 4.23
C ILE A 4 -6.84 10.65 4.80
N GLU A 5 -6.74 11.67 3.94
CA GLU A 5 -6.59 13.06 4.37
C GLU A 5 -7.85 13.57 5.07
N GLN A 6 -9.04 13.12 4.66
CA GLN A 6 -10.30 13.47 5.33
C GLN A 6 -10.37 12.92 6.75
N PHE A 7 -9.73 11.79 7.02
CA PHE A 7 -9.65 11.20 8.35
C PHE A 7 -8.55 11.82 9.25
N GLY A 8 -7.81 12.82 8.76
CA GLY A 8 -6.75 13.48 9.53
C GLY A 8 -5.36 12.87 9.33
N GLY A 9 -5.19 12.06 8.28
CA GLY A 9 -3.89 11.50 7.89
C GLY A 9 -3.81 9.99 8.04
N TYR A 10 -2.64 9.46 7.68
CA TYR A 10 -2.40 8.02 7.56
C TYR A 10 -2.59 7.26 8.87
N ASP A 11 -2.01 7.75 9.96
CA ASP A 11 -2.04 7.04 11.25
C ASP A 11 -3.46 6.88 11.79
N VAL A 12 -4.27 7.95 11.71
CA VAL A 12 -5.68 7.92 12.15
C VAL A 12 -6.50 6.96 11.29
N ALA A 13 -6.29 6.97 9.97
CA ALA A 13 -6.99 6.06 9.07
C ALA A 13 -6.57 4.59 9.31
N LYS A 14 -5.31 4.33 9.63
CA LYS A 14 -4.79 3.01 9.96
C LYS A 14 -5.35 2.48 11.28
N GLU A 15 -5.42 3.31 12.32
CA GLU A 15 -6.06 2.94 13.59
C GLU A 15 -7.54 2.58 13.37
N LYS A 16 -8.24 3.38 12.56
CA LYS A 16 -9.63 3.09 12.19
C LYS A 16 -9.74 1.74 11.49
N TYR A 17 -8.90 1.46 10.50
CA TYR A 17 -8.86 0.16 9.83
C TYR A 17 -8.65 -1.01 10.80
N GLN A 18 -7.79 -0.86 11.81
CA GLN A 18 -7.55 -1.89 12.82
C GLN A 18 -8.76 -2.11 13.75
N SER A 19 -9.55 -1.07 13.99
CA SER A 19 -10.80 -1.16 14.77
C SER A 19 -11.98 -1.76 13.99
N LEU A 20 -11.90 -1.80 12.66
CA LEU A 20 -13.01 -2.29 11.81
C LEU A 20 -13.17 -3.81 11.90
N SER A 21 -14.42 -4.22 12.11
CA SER A 21 -14.86 -5.60 11.98
C SER A 21 -15.09 -5.97 10.50
N ASP A 22 -15.10 -7.26 10.19
CA ASP A 22 -15.38 -7.74 8.82
C ASP A 22 -16.85 -7.51 8.42
N LEU A 23 -17.73 -7.22 9.37
CA LEU A 23 -19.15 -6.92 9.16
C LEU A 23 -19.43 -5.43 8.98
N ASP A 24 -18.45 -4.57 9.27
CA ASP A 24 -18.64 -3.14 9.18
C ASP A 24 -18.79 -2.73 7.72
N VAL A 25 -19.75 -1.85 7.45
CA VAL A 25 -20.01 -1.28 6.12
C VAL A 25 -19.86 0.23 6.17
N ILE A 26 -19.46 0.81 5.05
CA ILE A 26 -19.48 2.26 4.83
C ILE A 26 -20.39 2.59 3.66
N THR A 27 -20.92 3.81 3.66
CA THR A 27 -21.73 4.32 2.56
C THR A 27 -20.88 5.16 1.62
N ILE A 28 -20.89 4.80 0.33
CA ILE A 28 -20.24 5.55 -0.75
C ILE A 28 -21.33 5.94 -1.75
N GLY A 29 -21.79 7.18 -1.67
CA GLY A 29 -22.92 7.66 -2.47
C GLY A 29 -24.20 6.86 -2.15
N PRO A 30 -24.86 6.22 -3.13
CA PRO A 30 -26.06 5.42 -2.90
C PRO A 30 -25.78 3.96 -2.52
N PHE A 31 -24.51 3.55 -2.36
CA PHE A 31 -24.13 2.15 -2.14
C PHE A 31 -23.54 1.94 -0.74
N GLU A 32 -23.81 0.78 -0.14
CA GLU A 32 -23.11 0.27 1.03
C GLU A 32 -22.06 -0.75 0.59
N VAL A 33 -20.83 -0.58 1.05
CA VAL A 33 -19.72 -1.49 0.75
C VAL A 33 -19.04 -1.94 2.04
N PRO A 34 -18.44 -3.15 2.07
CA PRO A 34 -17.64 -3.59 3.20
C PRO A 34 -16.52 -2.59 3.52
N ALA A 35 -16.48 -2.11 4.75
CA ALA A 35 -15.57 -1.06 5.18
C ALA A 35 -14.11 -1.52 5.11
N LYS A 36 -13.83 -2.73 5.59
CA LYS A 36 -12.46 -3.19 5.78
C LYS A 36 -11.69 -3.42 4.46
N PRO A 37 -12.22 -4.12 3.45
CA PRO A 37 -11.56 -4.21 2.14
C PRO A 37 -11.33 -2.85 1.50
N TYR A 38 -12.32 -1.96 1.59
CA TYR A 38 -12.21 -0.62 1.05
C TYR A 38 -11.08 0.19 1.71
N PHE A 39 -11.04 0.24 3.05
CA PHE A 39 -9.95 0.91 3.77
C PHE A 39 -8.58 0.30 3.47
N LYS A 40 -8.50 -1.03 3.29
CA LYS A 40 -7.25 -1.71 2.96
C LYS A 40 -6.69 -1.23 1.62
N ASP A 41 -7.54 -1.09 0.61
CA ASP A 41 -7.16 -0.66 -0.73
C ASP A 41 -6.77 0.83 -0.71
N GLU A 42 -7.56 1.69 -0.08
CA GLU A 42 -7.25 3.13 0.05
C GLU A 42 -5.94 3.38 0.83
N LEU A 43 -5.69 2.65 1.92
CA LEU A 43 -4.43 2.73 2.68
C LEU A 43 -3.25 2.27 1.82
N LEU A 44 -3.42 1.22 1.02
CA LEU A 44 -2.37 0.75 0.11
C LEU A 44 -2.07 1.78 -0.98
N GLU A 45 -3.10 2.37 -1.60
CA GLU A 45 -2.90 3.42 -2.60
C GLU A 45 -2.23 4.66 -2.03
N TYR A 46 -2.64 5.10 -0.83
CA TYR A 46 -1.99 6.21 -0.15
C TYR A 46 -0.50 5.91 0.11
N ARG A 47 -0.17 4.72 0.61
CA ARG A 47 1.22 4.31 0.81
C ARG A 47 2.04 4.32 -0.48
N ARG A 48 1.45 3.86 -1.59
CA ARG A 48 2.07 3.89 -2.93
C ARG A 48 2.35 5.32 -3.41
N GLN A 49 1.42 6.24 -3.20
CA GLN A 49 1.55 7.66 -3.59
C GLN A 49 2.59 8.42 -2.76
N HIS A 50 2.69 8.08 -1.48
CA HIS A 50 3.56 8.76 -0.52
C HIS A 50 4.90 8.03 -0.27
N ASN A 51 5.19 6.94 -0.99
CA ASN A 51 6.36 6.07 -0.77
C ASN A 51 6.54 5.65 0.70
N ILE A 52 5.42 5.34 1.37
CA ILE A 52 5.41 4.79 2.73
C ILE A 52 5.47 3.28 2.61
N PHE A 53 6.40 2.63 3.31
CA PHE A 53 6.57 1.18 3.30
C PHE A 53 6.27 0.57 4.67
N GLU A 54 5.53 -0.53 4.69
CA GLU A 54 5.29 -1.35 5.87
C GLU A 54 5.85 -2.76 5.70
N ALA A 55 6.11 -3.45 6.81
CA ALA A 55 6.69 -4.78 6.79
C ALA A 55 5.83 -5.74 5.95
N GLY A 56 6.45 -6.41 4.99
CA GLY A 56 5.78 -7.30 4.04
C GLY A 56 5.28 -6.64 2.76
N ASP A 57 5.43 -5.33 2.58
CA ASP A 57 5.11 -4.69 1.30
C ASP A 57 6.01 -5.19 0.18
N ALA A 58 5.38 -5.58 -0.93
CA ALA A 58 6.10 -5.93 -2.14
C ALA A 58 6.65 -4.66 -2.80
N MET A 59 7.97 -4.61 -2.95
CA MET A 59 8.71 -3.47 -3.49
C MET A 59 9.69 -3.95 -4.57
N VAL A 60 10.11 -3.03 -5.41
CA VAL A 60 11.22 -3.24 -6.35
C VAL A 60 12.31 -2.23 -6.07
N ILE A 61 13.56 -2.69 -6.13
CA ILE A 61 14.75 -1.87 -5.91
C ILE A 61 15.59 -1.95 -7.19
N PRO A 62 15.66 -0.87 -8.00
CA PRO A 62 16.30 -0.93 -9.30
C PRO A 62 17.76 -1.39 -9.29
N SER A 63 18.53 -0.96 -8.29
CA SER A 63 19.95 -1.34 -8.13
C SER A 63 20.15 -2.82 -7.78
N ARG A 64 19.16 -3.47 -7.17
CA ARG A 64 19.20 -4.90 -6.78
C ARG A 64 18.70 -5.84 -7.88
N GLY A 65 18.31 -5.32 -9.05
CA GLY A 65 17.92 -6.09 -10.23
C GLY A 65 16.40 -6.16 -10.45
N ASN A 66 15.93 -7.30 -10.98
CA ASN A 66 14.54 -7.49 -11.43
C ASN A 66 13.67 -8.27 -10.43
N GLY A 67 14.13 -8.48 -9.19
CA GLY A 67 13.38 -9.22 -8.17
C GLY A 67 12.24 -8.40 -7.55
N ILE A 68 11.24 -9.10 -7.02
CA ILE A 68 10.31 -8.54 -6.03
C ILE A 68 10.89 -8.79 -4.65
N PHE A 69 11.04 -7.72 -3.88
CA PHE A 69 11.49 -7.75 -2.50
C PHE A 69 10.31 -7.48 -1.58
N HIS A 70 10.39 -7.95 -0.33
CA HIS A 70 9.39 -7.63 0.69
C HIS A 70 10.04 -6.77 1.75
N PHE A 71 9.49 -5.57 1.97
CA PHE A 71 10.04 -4.61 2.90
C PHE A 71 10.18 -5.21 4.30
N ASN A 72 11.33 -4.97 4.93
CA ASN A 72 11.64 -5.39 6.29
C ASN A 72 12.66 -4.42 6.91
N ALA A 73 12.97 -4.59 8.19
CA ALA A 73 13.88 -3.71 8.93
C ALA A 73 15.37 -3.85 8.54
N LEU A 74 15.73 -4.70 7.57
CA LEU A 74 17.11 -4.96 7.15
C LEU A 74 17.51 -4.16 5.89
N PHE A 75 16.58 -3.43 5.27
CA PHE A 75 16.90 -2.56 4.13
C PHE A 75 17.58 -1.27 4.60
N SER A 76 18.59 -0.82 3.86
CA SER A 76 19.29 0.43 4.16
C SER A 76 18.49 1.64 3.69
N ASP A 77 18.82 2.82 4.22
CA ASP A 77 18.23 4.08 3.76
C ASP A 77 18.38 4.29 2.24
N SER A 78 19.51 3.83 1.68
CA SER A 78 19.73 3.86 0.23
C SER A 78 18.74 2.96 -0.50
N ASP A 79 18.49 1.74 -0.03
CA ASP A 79 17.51 0.85 -0.66
C ASP A 79 16.11 1.48 -0.65
N ILE A 80 15.73 2.13 0.45
CA ILE A 80 14.42 2.78 0.61
C ILE A 80 14.29 4.00 -0.31
N ALA A 81 15.36 4.77 -0.50
CA ALA A 81 15.36 5.97 -1.33
C ALA A 81 15.12 5.68 -2.82
N GLU A 82 15.60 4.55 -3.33
CA GLU A 82 15.40 4.10 -4.71
C GLU A 82 14.25 3.08 -4.87
N ALA A 83 13.72 2.57 -3.77
CA ALA A 83 12.60 1.66 -3.79
C ALA A 83 11.33 2.33 -4.30
N ARG A 84 10.52 1.54 -4.99
CA ARG A 84 9.10 1.82 -5.19
C ARG A 84 8.27 0.59 -4.87
N HIS A 85 7.00 0.82 -4.58
CA HIS A 85 6.02 -0.25 -4.49
C HIS A 85 5.96 -1.05 -5.80
N ALA A 86 5.83 -2.37 -5.68
CA ALA A 86 5.60 -3.25 -6.80
C ALA A 86 4.15 -3.09 -7.29
N THR A 87 3.97 -3.05 -8.60
CA THR A 87 2.63 -3.06 -9.21
C THR A 87 2.02 -4.46 -9.14
N ASP A 88 0.69 -4.55 -9.21
CA ASP A 88 0.00 -5.83 -9.15
C ASP A 88 0.43 -6.78 -10.30
N ALA A 89 0.76 -6.20 -11.46
CA ALA A 89 1.30 -6.95 -12.59
C ALA A 89 2.70 -7.53 -12.29
N GLU A 90 3.58 -6.78 -11.63
CA GLU A 90 4.91 -7.23 -11.24
C GLU A 90 4.85 -8.29 -10.13
N ILE A 91 3.97 -8.10 -9.15
CA ILE A 91 3.70 -9.08 -8.08
C ILE A 91 3.21 -10.39 -8.70
N LYS A 92 2.25 -10.32 -9.62
CA LYS A 92 1.72 -11.49 -10.33
C LYS A 92 2.79 -12.17 -11.20
N ALA A 93 3.68 -11.41 -11.82
CA ALA A 93 4.79 -11.94 -12.61
C ALA A 93 5.96 -12.46 -11.75
N GLY A 94 6.01 -12.12 -10.47
CA GLY A 94 7.11 -12.42 -9.55
C GLY A 94 8.41 -11.68 -9.89
N LYS A 95 8.36 -10.64 -10.74
CA LYS A 95 9.54 -9.88 -11.19
C LYS A 95 9.16 -8.48 -11.67
N ARG A 96 10.14 -7.58 -11.64
CA ARG A 96 10.07 -6.25 -12.27
C ARG A 96 9.77 -6.40 -13.75
N LEU A 97 8.79 -5.65 -14.24
CA LEU A 97 8.44 -5.63 -15.65
C LEU A 97 9.18 -4.48 -16.32
N GLU A 98 9.89 -4.79 -17.40
CA GLU A 98 10.50 -3.75 -18.23
C GLU A 98 9.38 -3.03 -18.98
N VAL A 99 9.24 -1.73 -18.73
CA VAL A 99 8.34 -0.89 -19.50
C VAL A 99 8.96 -0.78 -20.90
N LYS A 100 8.34 -1.45 -21.87
CA LYS A 100 8.72 -1.35 -23.29
C LYS A 100 8.28 -0.01 -23.88
#